data_AF-A0A2T0M682-F1
#
_entry.id   AF-A0A2T0M682-F1
#
_cell.length_a   1.000
_cell.length_b   1.000
_cell.length_c   1.000
_cell.angle_alpha   90.00
_cell.angle_beta   90.00
_cell.angle_gamma   90.00
#
_symmetry.space_group_name_H-M   'P 1'
#
loop_
_entity.id
_entity.type
_entity.pdbx_description
1 polymer ?
#
loop_
_entity_poly.entity_id
_entity_poly.type
_entity_poly.pdbx_seq_one_letter_code
_entity_poly.pdbx_strand_id
1 'polypeptide(L)'
;MPSTSFTIGQAAERTGLSVHTLRFYEKEGLFATPVRRVGGQRVYSENDLRWLHLCTRLRASGMPLPAIREYAALVREGTRTMRARHALLRHHREHITDQIEELHRCLDLVSLKLAMYEEHLATDADDPLWPGTCPTEEQPLT
;
A
#
# COMPACT_ATOMS: atom_id res chain seq x y z
N MET A 1 -21.56 0.16 27.78
CA MET A 1 -21.59 0.69 26.40
C MET A 1 -21.82 -0.49 25.46
N PRO A 2 -22.84 -0.47 24.59
CA PRO A 2 -23.02 -1.55 23.63
C PRO A 2 -21.77 -1.64 22.76
N SER A 3 -21.13 -2.79 22.75
CA SER A 3 -19.94 -3.06 21.94
C SER A 3 -20.38 -3.13 20.49
N THR A 4 -20.29 -2.03 19.74
CA THR A 4 -20.61 -2.04 18.31
C THR A 4 -19.77 -3.11 17.64
N SER A 5 -20.45 -4.10 17.06
CA SER A 5 -19.84 -5.24 16.41
C SER A 5 -20.31 -5.28 14.97
N PHE A 6 -19.39 -5.62 14.08
CA PHE A 6 -19.56 -5.58 12.65
C PHE A 6 -19.49 -7.00 12.09
N THR A 7 -20.36 -7.32 11.15
CA THR A 7 -20.23 -8.54 10.34
C THR A 7 -19.03 -8.45 9.41
N ILE A 8 -18.62 -9.57 8.80
CA ILE A 8 -17.54 -9.54 7.81
C ILE A 8 -17.84 -8.67 6.59
N GLY A 9 -19.12 -8.54 6.19
CA GLY A 9 -19.52 -7.65 5.10
C GLY A 9 -19.36 -6.18 5.48
N GLN A 10 -19.82 -5.80 6.67
CA GLN A 10 -19.65 -4.44 7.19
C GLN A 10 -18.17 -4.09 7.43
N ALA A 11 -17.37 -5.06 7.90
CA ALA A 11 -15.93 -4.90 8.05
C ALA A 11 -15.26 -4.70 6.68
N ALA A 12 -15.66 -5.44 5.66
CA ALA A 12 -15.15 -5.30 4.29
C ALA A 12 -15.42 -3.89 3.75
N GLU A 13 -16.67 -3.43 3.86
CA GLU A 13 -17.08 -2.09 3.44
C GLU A 13 -16.28 -0.98 4.15
N ARG A 14 -16.16 -1.07 5.48
CA ARG A 14 -15.47 -0.05 6.29
C ARG A 14 -13.95 -0.03 6.10
N THR A 15 -13.35 -1.17 5.79
CA THR A 15 -11.88 -1.27 5.62
C THR A 15 -11.44 -1.13 4.17
N GLY A 16 -12.37 -1.19 3.21
CA GLY A 16 -12.07 -1.28 1.78
C GLY A 16 -11.45 -2.61 1.36
N LEU A 17 -11.39 -3.60 2.26
CA LEU A 17 -10.87 -4.93 1.97
C LEU A 17 -11.98 -5.85 1.48
N SER A 18 -11.65 -6.74 0.54
CA SER A 18 -12.60 -7.80 0.18
C SER A 18 -12.82 -8.77 1.36
N VAL A 19 -13.99 -9.40 1.41
CA VAL A 19 -14.27 -10.50 2.35
C VAL A 19 -13.22 -11.61 2.24
N HIS A 20 -12.73 -11.88 1.02
CA HIS A 20 -11.65 -12.84 0.78
C HIS A 20 -10.36 -12.41 1.48
N THR A 21 -9.97 -11.14 1.34
CA THR A 21 -8.78 -10.57 1.99
C THR A 21 -8.88 -10.61 3.51
N LEU A 22 -10.06 -10.33 4.08
CA LEU A 22 -10.27 -10.43 5.53
C LEU A 22 -10.08 -11.87 6.04
N ARG A 23 -10.61 -12.86 5.32
CA ARG A 23 -10.40 -14.29 5.64
C ARG A 23 -8.95 -14.72 5.48
N PHE A 24 -8.30 -14.22 4.43
CA PHE A 24 -6.87 -14.44 4.21
C PHE A 24 -6.05 -13.87 5.36
N TYR A 25 -6.30 -12.63 5.79
CA TYR A 25 -5.59 -12.02 6.93
C TYR A 25 -5.81 -12.78 8.24
N GLU A 26 -7.01 -13.32 8.46
CA GLU A 26 -7.29 -14.18 9.61
C GLU A 26 -6.45 -15.45 9.55
N LYS A 27 -6.43 -16.13 8.39
CA LYS A 27 -5.65 -17.36 8.17
C LYS A 27 -4.14 -17.13 8.35
N GLU A 28 -3.65 -16.00 7.87
CA GLU A 28 -2.24 -15.63 7.93
C GLU A 28 -1.78 -15.11 9.30
N GLY A 29 -2.70 -15.02 10.28
CA GLY A 29 -2.38 -14.63 11.65
C GLY A 29 -2.13 -13.12 11.84
N LEU A 30 -2.67 -12.29 10.93
CA LEU A 30 -2.46 -10.83 10.95
C LEU A 30 -3.31 -10.11 11.99
N PHE A 31 -4.30 -10.77 12.60
CA PHE A 31 -5.12 -10.15 13.63
C PHE A 31 -4.39 -10.11 14.97
N ALA A 32 -4.43 -8.95 15.64
CA ALA A 32 -3.91 -8.77 16.99
C ALA A 32 -4.71 -9.54 18.05
N THR A 33 -5.96 -9.93 17.77
CA THR A 33 -6.79 -10.76 18.63
C THR A 33 -7.56 -11.78 17.80
N PRO A 34 -7.88 -12.98 18.34
CA PRO A 34 -8.72 -13.93 17.62
C PRO A 34 -10.05 -13.31 17.19
N VAL A 35 -10.45 -13.56 15.93
CA VAL A 35 -11.74 -13.07 15.42
C VAL A 35 -12.86 -13.77 16.18
N ARG A 36 -13.73 -12.98 16.82
CA ARG A 36 -14.85 -13.50 17.58
C ARG A 36 -15.92 -14.08 16.66
N ARG A 37 -16.67 -15.06 17.17
CA ARG A 37 -17.81 -15.66 16.47
C ARG A 37 -19.06 -15.62 17.33
N VAL A 38 -20.18 -15.17 16.76
CA VAL A 38 -21.51 -15.17 17.39
C VAL A 38 -22.47 -15.87 16.44
N GLY A 39 -23.12 -16.95 16.90
CA GLY A 39 -24.00 -17.76 16.05
C GLY A 39 -23.31 -18.34 14.80
N GLY A 40 -22.01 -18.63 14.88
CA GLY A 40 -21.20 -19.12 13.75
C GLY A 40 -20.70 -18.02 12.78
N GLN A 41 -21.16 -16.78 12.93
CA GLN A 41 -20.73 -15.66 12.09
C GLN A 41 -19.57 -14.89 12.72
N ARG A 42 -18.63 -14.42 11.88
CA ARG A 42 -17.50 -13.59 12.33
C ARG A 42 -17.99 -12.20 12.71
N VAL A 43 -17.55 -11.74 13.87
CA VAL A 43 -17.85 -10.39 14.36
C VAL A 43 -16.56 -9.64 14.70
N TYR A 44 -16.50 -8.40 14.26
CA TYR A 44 -15.36 -7.50 14.41
C TYR A 44 -15.75 -6.34 15.31
N SER A 45 -14.88 -5.94 16.23
CA SER A 45 -15.03 -4.69 16.98
C SER A 45 -14.46 -3.51 16.18
N GLU A 46 -14.77 -2.30 16.63
CA GLU A 46 -14.12 -1.09 16.14
C GLU A 46 -12.59 -1.16 16.25
N ASN A 47 -12.06 -1.81 17.30
CA ASN A 47 -10.61 -1.97 17.46
C ASN A 47 -10.02 -2.91 16.40
N ASP A 48 -10.75 -3.96 16.02
CA ASP A 48 -10.36 -4.86 14.94
C ASP A 48 -10.31 -4.11 13.60
N LEU A 49 -11.27 -3.20 13.35
CA LEU A 49 -11.28 -2.37 12.13
C LEU A 49 -10.10 -1.38 12.08
N ARG A 50 -9.80 -0.70 13.19
CA ARG A 50 -8.63 0.18 13.28
C ARG A 50 -7.32 -0.58 13.06
N TRP A 51 -7.22 -1.78 13.62
CA TRP A 51 -6.08 -2.66 13.42
C TRP A 51 -5.93 -3.07 11.95
N LEU A 52 -7.03 -3.49 11.31
CA LEU A 52 -7.04 -3.84 9.89
C LEU A 52 -6.65 -2.65 9.01
N HIS A 53 -7.12 -1.45 9.33
CA HIS A 53 -6.74 -0.24 8.62
C HIS A 53 -5.22 -0.02 8.71
N LEU A 54 -4.63 -0.14 9.91
CA LEU A 54 -3.18 -0.06 10.10
C LEU A 54 -2.44 -1.10 9.25
N CYS A 55 -2.82 -2.38 9.32
CA CYS A 55 -2.20 -3.43 8.51
C CYS A 55 -2.27 -3.14 7.01
N THR A 56 -3.39 -2.62 6.53
CA THR A 56 -3.57 -2.23 5.14
C THR A 56 -2.64 -1.08 4.74
N ARG A 57 -2.52 -0.06 5.59
CA ARG A 57 -1.59 1.06 5.34
C ARG A 57 -0.13 0.61 5.35
N LEU A 58 0.26 -0.22 6.32
CA LEU A 58 1.62 -0.79 6.39
C LEU A 58 1.95 -1.57 5.11
N ARG A 59 1.04 -2.45 4.66
CA ARG A 59 1.22 -3.21 3.42
C ARG A 59 1.29 -2.31 2.18
N ALA A 60 0.41 -1.32 2.08
CA ALA A 60 0.40 -0.38 0.96
C ALA A 60 1.68 0.47 0.90
N SER A 61 2.29 0.75 2.05
CA SER A 61 3.58 1.43 2.17
C SER A 61 4.79 0.50 2.01
N GLY A 62 4.62 -0.69 1.44
CA GLY A 62 5.73 -1.60 1.14
C GLY A 62 6.16 -2.54 2.27
N MET A 63 5.48 -2.55 3.43
CA MET A 63 5.82 -3.51 4.48
C MET A 63 5.45 -4.94 4.03
N PRO A 64 6.40 -5.89 4.03
CA PRO A 64 6.11 -7.26 3.60
C PRO A 64 5.21 -7.98 4.61
N LEU A 65 4.36 -8.88 4.13
CA LEU A 65 3.38 -9.60 4.95
C LEU A 65 4.00 -10.33 6.17
N PRO A 66 5.20 -10.96 6.06
CA PRO A 66 5.88 -11.53 7.22
C PRO A 66 6.18 -10.53 8.33
N ALA A 67 6.61 -9.30 8.00
CA ALA A 67 6.88 -8.26 8.99
C ALA A 67 5.59 -7.76 9.67
N ILE A 68 4.48 -7.67 8.93
CA ILE A 68 3.16 -7.36 9.51
C ILE A 68 2.72 -8.48 10.46
N ARG A 69 2.99 -9.75 10.12
CA ARG A 69 2.69 -10.90 10.99
C ARG A 69 3.53 -10.88 12.27
N GLU A 70 4.81 -10.54 12.18
CA GLU A 70 5.67 -10.32 13.34
C GLU A 70 5.13 -9.19 14.23
N TYR A 71 4.78 -8.06 13.62
CA TYR A 71 4.18 -6.94 14.35
C TYR A 71 2.89 -7.34 15.07
N ALA A 72 2.02 -8.13 14.42
CA ALA A 72 0.81 -8.69 15.03
C ALA A 72 1.13 -9.61 16.22
N ALA A 73 2.17 -10.44 16.12
CA ALA A 73 2.63 -11.31 17.20
C ALA A 73 3.14 -10.51 18.41
N LEU A 74 3.96 -9.48 18.16
CA LEU A 74 4.41 -8.57 19.20
C LEU A 74 3.22 -7.89 19.87
N VAL A 75 2.23 -7.45 19.10
CA VAL A 75 1.01 -6.81 19.66
C VAL A 75 0.27 -7.74 20.62
N ARG A 76 0.12 -9.02 20.27
CA ARG A 76 -0.49 -10.06 21.11
C ARG A 76 0.19 -10.24 22.47
N GLU A 77 1.51 -10.06 22.54
CA GLU A 77 2.26 -10.20 23.80
C GLU A 77 2.07 -9.05 24.79
N GLY A 78 1.33 -8.01 24.42
CA GLY A 78 1.06 -6.88 25.31
C GLY A 78 2.29 -6.02 25.60
N THR A 79 2.19 -5.16 26.60
CA THR A 79 3.09 -4.01 26.82
C THR A 79 4.58 -4.36 26.91
N ARG A 80 4.96 -5.60 27.25
CA ARG A 80 6.38 -6.02 27.29
C ARG A 80 7.11 -5.82 25.96
N THR A 81 6.41 -5.97 24.84
CA THR A 81 7.01 -5.88 23.49
C THR A 81 6.96 -4.48 22.90
N MET A 82 6.53 -3.46 23.67
CA MET A 82 6.38 -2.10 23.17
C MET A 82 7.68 -1.55 22.56
N ARG A 83 8.85 -1.91 23.12
CA ARG A 83 10.15 -1.54 22.56
C ARG A 83 10.42 -2.20 21.20
N ALA A 84 10.10 -3.49 21.04
CA ALA A 84 10.27 -4.21 19.78
C ALA A 84 9.32 -3.67 18.69
N ARG A 85 8.06 -3.44 19.03
CA ARG A 85 7.07 -2.80 18.15
C ARG A 85 7.53 -1.43 17.67
N HIS A 86 8.04 -0.63 18.59
CA HIS A 86 8.56 0.70 18.29
C HIS A 86 9.76 0.62 17.35
N ALA A 87 10.69 -0.31 17.59
CA ALA A 87 11.85 -0.51 16.70
C ALA A 87 11.42 -0.92 15.28
N LEU A 88 10.49 -1.87 15.15
CA LEU A 88 9.96 -2.32 13.87
C LEU A 88 9.30 -1.15 13.09
N LEU A 89 8.44 -0.37 13.75
CA LEU A 89 7.80 0.77 13.10
C LEU A 89 8.78 1.91 12.77
N ARG A 90 9.82 2.11 13.60
CA ARG A 90 10.87 3.09 13.31
C ARG A 90 11.63 2.70 12.05
N HIS A 91 12.04 1.44 11.93
CA HIS A 91 12.73 0.94 10.75
C HIS A 91 11.88 1.07 9.48
N HIS A 92 10.59 0.72 9.57
CA HIS A 92 9.68 0.90 8.43
C HIS A 92 9.47 2.38 8.06
N ARG A 93 9.45 3.28 9.06
CA ARG A 93 9.38 4.73 8.80
C ARG A 93 10.61 5.22 8.05
N GLU A 94 11.80 4.75 8.40
CA GLU A 94 13.04 5.07 7.68
C GLU A 94 12.92 4.61 6.22
N HIS A 95 12.50 3.36 5.98
CA HIS A 95 12.25 2.84 4.63
C HIS A 95 11.26 3.69 3.82
N ILE A 96 10.12 4.07 4.40
CA ILE A 96 9.15 4.93 3.71
C ILE A 96 9.76 6.29 3.38
N THR A 97 10.56 6.86 4.28
CA THR A 97 11.20 8.17 4.07
C THR A 97 12.14 8.11 2.87
N ASP A 98 12.98 7.08 2.81
CA ASP A 98 13.91 6.86 1.70
C ASP A 98 13.16 6.70 0.36
N GLN A 99 12.03 5.96 0.37
CA GLN A 99 11.18 5.81 -0.81
C GLN A 99 10.56 7.14 -1.27
N ILE A 100 10.12 7.98 -0.33
CA ILE A 100 9.57 9.31 -0.64
C ILE A 100 10.65 10.19 -1.29
N GLU A 101 11.86 10.18 -0.74
CA GLU A 101 12.98 10.96 -1.30
C GLU A 101 13.35 10.51 -2.71
N GLU A 102 13.38 9.20 -2.99
CA GLU A 102 13.57 8.68 -4.34
C GLU A 102 12.44 9.11 -5.28
N LEU A 103 11.19 9.00 -4.86
CA LEU A 103 10.03 9.40 -5.66
C LEU A 103 10.04 10.90 -5.97
N HIS A 104 10.47 11.75 -5.05
CA HIS A 104 10.68 13.18 -5.34
C HIS A 104 11.77 13.39 -6.39
N ARG A 105 12.91 12.69 -6.30
CA ARG A 105 13.97 12.77 -7.33
C ARG A 105 13.47 12.33 -8.70
N CYS A 106 12.66 11.26 -8.77
CA CYS A 106 12.02 10.85 -10.02
C CYS A 106 11.04 11.90 -10.54
N LEU A 107 10.22 12.49 -9.66
CA LEU A 107 9.25 13.52 -10.03
C LEU A 107 9.93 14.76 -10.58
N ASP A 108 11.03 15.20 -9.97
CA ASP A 108 11.82 16.34 -10.44
C ASP A 108 12.33 16.11 -11.86
N LEU A 109 12.87 14.91 -12.14
CA LEU A 109 13.33 14.54 -13.48
C LEU A 109 12.20 14.55 -14.51
N VAL A 110 11.05 13.95 -14.18
CA VAL A 110 9.88 13.92 -15.07
C VAL A 110 9.37 15.35 -15.33
N SER A 111 9.34 16.19 -14.30
CA SER A 111 8.89 17.58 -14.41
C SER A 111 9.83 18.41 -15.30
N LEU A 112 11.15 18.23 -15.16
CA LEU A 112 12.14 18.84 -16.05
C LEU A 112 11.90 18.43 -17.51
N LYS A 113 11.65 17.14 -17.76
CA LYS A 113 11.38 16.65 -19.12
C LYS A 113 10.09 17.21 -19.71
N LEU A 114 9.02 17.32 -18.92
CA LEU A 114 7.77 17.93 -19.36
C LEU A 114 7.98 19.40 -19.74
N ALA A 115 8.69 20.18 -18.93
CA ALA A 115 9.00 21.58 -19.24
C ALA A 115 9.78 21.74 -20.57
N MET A 116 10.76 20.86 -20.82
CA MET A 116 11.48 20.85 -22.10
C MET A 116 10.54 20.60 -23.28
N TYR A 117 9.60 19.65 -23.17
CA TYR A 117 8.65 19.37 -24.24
C TYR A 117 7.65 20.50 -24.46
N GLU A 118 7.17 21.15 -23.39
CA GLU A 118 6.29 22.31 -23.50
C GLU A 118 6.94 23.45 -24.30
N GLU A 119 8.25 23.68 -24.12
CA GLU A 119 9.02 24.65 -24.89
C GLU A 119 9.15 24.27 -26.38
N HIS A 120 9.39 22.99 -26.68
CA HIS A 120 9.52 22.51 -28.07
C HIS A 120 8.18 22.52 -28.82
N LEU A 121 7.09 22.11 -28.15
CA LEU A 121 5.73 22.16 -28.70
C LEU A 121 5.27 23.59 -28.98
N ALA A 122 5.77 24.59 -28.25
CA ALA A 122 5.49 26.00 -28.50
C ALA A 122 6.22 26.56 -29.74
N THR A 123 7.25 25.85 -30.23
CA THR A 123 8.16 26.30 -31.29
C THR A 123 8.00 25.51 -32.61
N ASP A 124 7.07 24.56 -32.69
CA ASP A 124 6.92 23.58 -33.79
C ASP A 124 8.26 22.88 -34.14
N ALA A 125 9.11 22.62 -33.13
CA ALA A 125 10.41 21.97 -33.30
C ALA A 125 10.29 20.43 -33.27
N ASP A 126 11.14 19.74 -34.04
CA ASP A 126 11.23 18.28 -34.07
C ASP A 126 11.54 17.67 -32.69
N ASP A 127 11.16 16.40 -32.49
CA ASP A 127 11.38 15.66 -31.23
C ASP A 127 12.87 15.67 -30.82
N PRO A 128 13.22 16.32 -29.69
CA PRO A 128 14.61 16.48 -29.27
C PRO A 128 15.21 15.24 -28.61
N LEU A 129 14.39 14.27 -28.17
CA LEU A 129 14.86 13.05 -27.49
C LEU A 129 14.89 11.83 -28.41
N TRP A 130 14.13 11.84 -29.50
CA TRP A 130 14.21 10.84 -30.57
C TRP A 130 14.28 11.51 -31.95
N PRO A 131 15.46 12.02 -32.36
CA PRO A 131 15.68 12.51 -33.72
C PRO A 131 15.80 11.29 -34.65
N GLY A 132 14.69 10.64 -34.93
CA GLY A 132 14.60 9.42 -35.70
C GLY A 132 13.27 9.37 -36.42
N THR A 133 13.30 9.65 -37.71
CA THR A 133 12.20 9.45 -38.65
C THR A 133 11.54 8.09 -38.41
N CYS A 134 10.22 8.11 -38.24
CA CYS A 134 9.42 6.92 -38.53
C CYS A 134 9.74 6.54 -39.98
N PRO A 135 10.26 5.35 -40.30
CA PRO A 135 10.46 4.97 -41.69
C PRO A 135 9.06 4.97 -42.31
N THR A 136 8.82 5.86 -43.27
CA THR A 136 7.64 5.75 -44.12
C THR A 136 7.76 4.41 -44.83
N GLU A 137 6.91 3.46 -44.45
CA GLU A 137 6.70 2.22 -45.19
C GLU A 137 6.16 2.57 -46.59
N GLU A 138 7.06 2.87 -47.51
CA GLU A 138 6.83 2.75 -48.94
C GLU A 138 8.04 2.04 -49.56
N GLN A 139 8.01 0.71 -49.53
CA GLN A 139 8.72 -0.10 -50.51
C GLN A 139 7.68 -0.91 -51.30
N PRO A 140 7.50 -0.65 -52.60
CA PRO A 140 6.57 -1.41 -53.41
C PRO A 140 7.09 -2.84 -53.58
N LEU A 141 6.18 -3.82 -53.51
CA LEU A 141 6.46 -5.19 -53.91
C LEU A 141 6.95 -5.21 -55.37
N THR A 142 8.11 -5.82 -55.59
CA THR A 142 8.46 -6.44 -56.89
C THR A 142 9.24 -7.71 -56.62
#